data_AF-A0A969KQH3-F1
#
_entry.id   AF-A0A969KQH3-F1
#
_cell.length_a   1.000
_cell.length_b   1.000
_cell.length_c   1.000
_cell.angle_alpha   90.00
_cell.angle_beta   90.00
_cell.angle_gamma   90.00
#
_symmetry.space_group_name_H-M   'P 1'
#
loop_
_entity.id
_entity.type
_entity.pdbx_description
1 polymer ?
#
loop_
_entity_poly.entity_id
_entity_poly.type
_entity_poly.pdbx_seq_one_letter_code
_entity_poly.pdbx_strand_id
1 'polypeptide(L)'
;MTAVVCLDCQRSIQLMGNPEEGDAVTCPNCQAEFELVSLEPPTIEWLYEGYDSTWGDENWDDDDLDESDDDDSSDDDDDDWSWMIAKQRRLQEHADSRRRSQPTTYYE
;
A
#
# COMPACT_ATOMS: atom_id res chain seq x y z
N MET A 1 -40.60 0.89 -19.38
CA MET A 1 -39.64 0.87 -18.25
C MET A 1 -38.58 -0.13 -18.62
N THR A 2 -37.36 0.35 -18.81
CA THR A 2 -36.21 -0.46 -19.20
C THR A 2 -35.37 -0.69 -17.96
N ALA A 3 -34.88 -1.90 -17.76
CA ALA A 3 -34.09 -2.25 -16.60
C ALA A 3 -32.81 -2.94 -17.04
N VAL A 4 -31.72 -2.63 -16.35
CA VAL A 4 -30.40 -3.23 -16.55
C VAL A 4 -29.91 -3.82 -15.23
N VAL A 5 -29.00 -4.78 -15.29
CA VAL A 5 -28.40 -5.38 -14.09
C VAL A 5 -27.08 -4.66 -13.82
N CYS A 6 -26.90 -4.19 -12.59
CA CYS A 6 -25.63 -3.62 -12.14
C CYS A 6 -24.52 -4.67 -12.21
N LEU A 7 -23.39 -4.33 -12.83
CA LEU A 7 -22.23 -5.23 -12.95
C LEU A 7 -21.48 -5.42 -11.63
N ASP A 8 -21.62 -4.49 -10.68
CA ASP A 8 -20.97 -4.52 -9.37
C ASP A 8 -21.79 -5.29 -8.33
N CYS A 9 -22.99 -4.79 -8.00
CA CYS A 9 -23.81 -5.33 -6.91
C CYS A 9 -24.90 -6.32 -7.36
N GLN A 10 -25.00 -6.62 -8.66
CA GLN A 10 -25.96 -7.56 -9.27
C GLN A 10 -27.44 -7.23 -9.06
N ARG A 11 -27.77 -6.00 -8.64
CA ARG A 11 -29.15 -5.54 -8.48
C ARG A 11 -29.67 -4.86 -9.75
N SER A 12 -30.99 -4.90 -9.95
CA SER A 12 -31.65 -4.22 -11.05
C SER A 12 -31.61 -2.70 -10.88
N ILE A 13 -31.16 -1.99 -11.91
CA ILE A 13 -31.23 -0.54 -12.05
C ILE A 13 -32.40 -0.23 -12.96
N GLN A 14 -33.32 0.62 -12.52
CA GLN A 14 -34.43 1.09 -13.35
C GLN A 14 -34.02 2.35 -14.08
N LEU A 15 -34.04 2.30 -15.41
CA LEU A 15 -33.83 3.48 -16.26
C LEU A 15 -35.15 4.26 -16.30
N MET A 16 -35.14 5.48 -15.77
CA MET A 16 -36.30 6.37 -15.78
C MET A 16 -36.30 7.28 -17.01
N GLY A 17 -37.48 7.60 -17.52
CA GLY A 17 -37.63 8.48 -18.67
C GLY A 17 -37.40 7.77 -20.01
N ASN A 18 -36.65 8.43 -20.89
CA ASN A 18 -36.30 7.94 -22.23
C ASN A 18 -34.77 7.85 -22.33
N PRO A 19 -34.16 6.77 -21.79
CA PRO A 19 -32.71 6.63 -21.78
C PRO A 19 -32.15 6.56 -23.20
N GLU A 20 -31.02 7.22 -23.43
CA GLU A 20 -30.33 7.26 -24.72
C GLU A 20 -28.98 6.53 -24.62
N GLU A 21 -28.48 6.02 -25.74
CA GLU A 21 -27.12 5.46 -25.77
C GLU A 21 -26.10 6.58 -25.47
N GLY A 22 -25.16 6.31 -24.57
CA GLY A 22 -24.22 7.27 -24.00
C GLY A 22 -24.68 7.93 -22.69
N ASP A 23 -25.88 7.64 -22.20
CA ASP A 23 -26.32 8.17 -20.90
C ASP A 23 -25.50 7.59 -19.73
N ALA A 24 -25.19 8.45 -18.76
CA ALA A 24 -24.61 8.03 -17.49
C ALA A 24 -25.68 7.46 -16.56
N VAL A 25 -25.44 6.25 -16.06
CA VAL A 25 -26.34 5.47 -15.21
C VAL A 25 -25.65 5.20 -13.88
N THR A 26 -26.12 5.85 -12.82
CA THR A 26 -25.64 5.58 -11.45
C THR A 26 -26.50 4.51 -10.77
N CYS A 27 -25.87 3.50 -10.18
CA CYS A 27 -26.59 2.48 -9.42
C CYS A 27 -27.05 3.04 -8.06
N PRO A 28 -28.36 3.02 -7.73
CA PRO A 28 -28.85 3.54 -6.44
C PRO A 28 -28.48 2.66 -5.24
N ASN A 29 -27.88 1.47 -5.46
CA ASN A 29 -27.55 0.53 -4.39
C ASN A 29 -26.08 0.57 -3.96
N CYS A 30 -25.16 0.68 -4.93
CA CYS A 30 -23.71 0.68 -4.68
C CYS A 30 -23.04 1.99 -5.09
N GLN A 31 -23.78 2.91 -5.72
CA GLN A 31 -23.29 4.20 -6.21
C GLN A 31 -22.26 4.10 -7.35
N ALA A 32 -22.04 2.91 -7.91
CA ALA A 32 -21.20 2.76 -9.09
C ALA A 32 -21.82 3.42 -10.32
N GLU A 33 -20.96 4.00 -11.17
CA GLU A 33 -21.32 4.76 -12.36
C GLU A 33 -21.00 3.96 -13.62
N PHE A 34 -21.98 3.93 -14.54
CA PHE A 34 -21.93 3.14 -15.76
C PHE A 34 -22.38 3.98 -16.95
N GLU A 35 -21.94 3.64 -18.16
CA GLU A 35 -22.46 4.19 -19.40
C GLU A 35 -23.48 3.23 -20.01
N LEU A 36 -24.59 3.74 -20.55
CA LEU A 36 -25.54 2.95 -21.31
C LEU A 36 -25.09 2.82 -22.77
N VAL A 37 -24.66 1.63 -23.18
CA VAL A 37 -24.04 1.43 -24.50
C VAL A 37 -24.95 0.80 -25.54
N SER A 38 -26.08 0.26 -25.10
CA SER A 38 -27.12 -0.24 -25.99
C SER A 38 -28.49 -0.21 -25.31
N LEU A 39 -29.55 -0.08 -26.10
CA LEU A 39 -30.95 -0.07 -25.64
C LEU A 39 -31.71 -1.37 -25.95
N GLU A 40 -31.25 -2.18 -26.90
CA GLU A 40 -31.96 -3.38 -27.38
C GLU A 40 -31.00 -4.58 -27.61
N PRO A 41 -30.65 -5.39 -26.60
CA PRO A 41 -31.05 -5.30 -25.19
C PRO A 41 -30.28 -4.23 -24.41
N PRO A 42 -30.88 -3.68 -23.35
CA PRO A 42 -30.27 -2.60 -22.59
C PRO A 42 -29.01 -3.11 -21.89
N THR A 43 -27.86 -2.52 -22.24
CA THR A 43 -26.53 -2.98 -21.81
C THR A 43 -25.75 -1.80 -21.28
N ILE A 44 -25.05 -2.00 -20.17
CA ILE A 44 -24.22 -0.98 -19.53
C ILE A 44 -22.75 -1.43 -19.50
N GLU A 45 -21.83 -0.47 -19.56
CA GLU A 45 -20.40 -0.67 -19.32
C GLU A 45 -19.89 0.28 -18.25
N TRP A 46 -18.70 0.03 -17.71
CA TRP A 46 -18.11 0.91 -16.70
C TRP A 46 -17.87 2.29 -17.31
N LEU A 47 -18.44 3.33 -16.71
CA LEU A 47 -18.15 4.70 -17.11
C LEU A 47 -16.66 4.90 -16.83
N TYR A 48 -15.85 5.08 -17.87
CA TYR A 48 -14.44 5.43 -17.70
C TYR A 48 -14.40 6.88 -17.23
N GLU A 49 -14.69 7.11 -15.95
CA GLU A 49 -14.31 8.33 -15.28
C GLU A 49 -12.79 8.35 -15.34
N GLY A 50 -12.28 9.12 -16.30
CA GLY A 50 -10.86 9.36 -16.41
C GLY A 50 -10.40 9.79 -15.04
N TYR A 51 -9.65 8.90 -14.38
CA TYR A 51 -8.90 9.12 -13.17
C TYR A 51 -9.66 10.00 -12.17
N ASP A 52 -10.38 9.36 -11.24
CA ASP A 52 -10.51 9.98 -9.93
C ASP A 52 -9.10 10.42 -9.50
N SER A 53 -8.90 11.74 -9.46
CA SER A 53 -7.64 12.40 -9.16
C SER A 53 -7.36 12.29 -7.66
N THR A 54 -7.42 11.07 -7.14
CA THR A 54 -7.14 10.68 -5.76
C THR A 54 -6.15 9.51 -5.69
N TRP A 55 -5.28 9.37 -6.69
CA TRP A 55 -3.89 9.09 -6.36
C TRP A 55 -3.37 10.33 -5.65
N GLY A 56 -3.70 10.40 -4.35
CA GLY A 56 -3.38 11.50 -3.48
C GLY A 56 -1.89 11.77 -3.58
N ASP A 57 -1.56 13.00 -3.97
CA ASP A 57 -0.54 13.83 -3.35
C ASP A 57 0.48 13.04 -2.52
N GLU A 58 1.30 12.22 -3.17
CA GLU A 58 2.57 11.82 -2.61
C GLU A 58 3.45 13.04 -2.77
N ASN A 59 3.37 13.93 -1.78
CA ASN A 59 4.35 14.97 -1.53
C ASN A 59 5.72 14.29 -1.33
N TRP A 60 6.40 14.00 -2.45
CA TRP A 60 7.80 13.60 -2.51
C TRP A 60 8.66 14.83 -2.19
N ASP A 61 8.55 15.30 -0.96
CA ASP A 61 9.55 16.15 -0.31
C ASP A 61 10.54 15.19 0.35
N ASP A 62 11.46 14.66 -0.46
CA ASP A 62 12.69 14.01 0.01
C ASP A 62 13.85 14.71 -0.70
N ASP A 63 13.95 16.02 -0.44
CA ASP A 63 15.16 16.80 -0.67
C ASP A 63 16.02 16.60 0.59
N ASP A 64 16.87 15.58 0.58
CA ASP A 64 18.15 15.52 1.32
C ASP A 64 18.63 14.07 1.34
N LEU A 65 19.50 13.66 0.41
CA LEU A 65 20.64 12.79 0.73
C LEU A 65 21.74 12.96 -0.32
N ASP A 66 22.49 14.05 -0.10
CA ASP A 66 23.95 14.10 -0.06
C ASP A 66 24.72 13.32 -1.15
N GLU A 67 25.26 14.10 -2.09
CA GLU A 67 26.42 13.73 -2.89
C GLU A 67 27.58 13.29 -1.98
N SER A 68 27.77 11.98 -1.83
CA SER A 68 29.03 11.42 -1.37
C SER A 68 29.56 10.45 -2.44
N ASP A 69 30.33 11.05 -3.34
CA ASP A 69 31.38 10.44 -4.15
C ASP A 69 32.44 9.85 -3.21
N ASP A 70 32.65 8.54 -3.20
CA ASP A 70 33.92 7.88 -2.79
C ASP A 70 33.72 6.36 -3.01
N ASP A 71 34.20 5.83 -4.14
CA ASP A 71 35.57 5.31 -4.32
C ASP A 71 35.70 3.85 -3.84
N ASP A 72 35.73 2.98 -4.84
CA ASP A 72 36.66 1.86 -5.00
C ASP A 72 36.93 0.94 -3.80
N SER A 73 36.44 -0.31 -3.88
CA SER A 73 37.32 -1.47 -4.08
C SER A 73 36.54 -2.78 -4.03
N SER A 74 36.60 -3.49 -5.15
CA SER A 74 36.15 -4.86 -5.34
C SER A 74 37.04 -5.85 -4.57
N ASP A 75 36.44 -7.00 -4.25
CA ASP A 75 37.08 -8.31 -4.02
C ASP A 75 38.04 -8.44 -2.82
N ASP A 76 37.53 -8.96 -1.69
CA ASP A 76 38.04 -10.23 -1.10
C ASP A 76 37.03 -10.72 -0.02
N ASP A 77 36.12 -11.58 -0.45
CA ASP A 77 35.06 -12.24 0.32
C ASP A 77 35.67 -13.49 0.98
N ASP A 78 36.20 -13.44 2.23
CA ASP A 78 36.47 -14.67 3.02
C ASP A 78 36.88 -14.50 4.53
N ASP A 79 36.87 -13.29 5.15
CA ASP A 79 37.32 -13.11 6.56
C ASP A 79 36.26 -12.54 7.56
N ASP A 80 34.98 -12.46 7.16
CA ASP A 80 33.92 -11.76 7.91
C ASP A 80 33.27 -12.57 9.07
N TRP A 81 33.68 -13.82 9.34
CA TRP A 81 33.03 -14.61 10.40
C TRP A 81 33.72 -14.50 11.77
N SER A 82 35.00 -14.14 11.82
CA SER A 82 35.78 -14.16 13.07
C SER A 82 35.48 -12.98 13.99
N TRP A 83 35.25 -11.78 13.45
CA TRP A 83 34.98 -10.59 14.25
C TRP A 83 33.55 -10.56 14.80
N MET A 84 32.56 -11.08 14.06
CA MET A 84 31.18 -11.20 14.54
C MET A 84 31.10 -12.13 15.75
N ILE A 85 31.78 -13.28 15.70
CA ILE A 85 31.86 -14.22 16.85
C ILE A 85 32.60 -13.59 18.03
N ALA A 86 33.68 -12.83 17.79
CA ALA A 86 34.42 -12.12 18.85
C ALA A 86 33.62 -10.95 19.46
N LYS A 87 32.80 -10.26 18.67
CA LYS A 87 31.92 -9.16 19.11
C LYS A 87 30.76 -9.70 19.95
N GLN A 88 30.18 -10.83 19.55
CA GLN A 88 29.12 -11.51 20.30
C GLN A 88 29.60 -11.95 21.70
N ARG A 89 30.81 -12.52 21.81
CA ARG A 89 31.40 -12.91 23.10
C ARG A 89 31.62 -11.72 24.02
N ARG A 90 32.19 -10.61 23.52
CA ARG A 90 32.39 -9.38 24.32
C ARG A 90 31.09 -8.80 24.87
N LEU A 91 29.99 -8.88 24.12
CA LEU A 91 28.68 -8.43 24.58
C LEU A 91 28.12 -9.36 25.68
N GLN A 92 28.31 -10.67 25.56
CA GLN A 92 27.88 -11.64 26.57
C GLN A 92 28.62 -11.45 27.92
N GLU A 93 29.93 -11.22 27.88
CA GLU A 93 30.77 -10.98 29.07
C GLU A 93 30.41 -9.67 29.79
N HIS A 94 30.02 -8.63 29.04
CA HIS A 94 29.61 -7.34 29.59
C HIS A 94 28.21 -7.40 30.26
N ALA A 95 27.34 -8.32 29.84
CA ALA A 95 26.05 -8.55 30.47
C ALA A 95 26.16 -9.30 31.81
N ASP A 96 27.07 -10.28 31.89
CA ASP A 96 27.27 -11.08 33.11
C ASP A 96 27.95 -10.28 34.23
N SER A 97 28.91 -9.42 33.86
CA SER A 97 29.61 -8.51 34.79
C SER A 97 28.66 -7.53 35.51
N ARG A 98 27.57 -7.11 34.84
CA ARG A 98 26.56 -6.23 35.43
C ARG A 98 25.65 -6.95 36.44
N ARG A 99 25.46 -8.26 36.32
CA ARG A 99 24.67 -9.05 37.28
C ARG A 99 25.45 -9.36 38.56
N ARG A 100 26.77 -9.46 38.46
CA ARG A 100 27.65 -9.76 39.61
C ARG A 100 27.92 -8.57 40.53
N SER A 101 27.54 -7.37 40.12
CA SER A 101 27.88 -6.11 40.80
C SER A 101 26.74 -5.53 41.65
N GLN A 102 25.61 -6.24 41.83
CA GLN A 102 24.58 -5.79 42.77
C GLN A 102 24.93 -6.25 44.19
N PRO A 103 25.32 -5.35 45.11
CA PRO A 103 25.39 -5.70 46.52
C PRO A 103 23.97 -6.01 47.02
N THR A 104 23.77 -7.18 47.60
CA THR A 104 22.55 -7.51 48.32
C THR A 104 22.52 -6.68 49.61
N THR A 105 22.03 -5.45 49.56
CA THR A 105 21.79 -4.66 50.77
C THR A 105 20.53 -5.19 51.44
N TYR A 106 20.70 -6.19 52.31
CA TYR A 106 19.72 -6.62 53.28
C TYR A 106 19.74 -5.61 54.42
N TYR A 107 18.64 -4.87 54.62
CA TYR A 107 18.42 -4.09 55.85
C TYR A 107 17.69 -5.00 56.84
N GLU A 108 18.32 -5.27 58.00
CA GLU A 108 17.69 -5.80 59.21
C GLU A 108 17.12 -4.67 60.07
#